data_AF-A0A8R7P4Z0-F1
#
_entry.id   AF-A0A8R7P4Z0-F1
#
_cell.length_a   1.000
_cell.length_b   1.000
_cell.length_c   1.000
_cell.angle_alpha   90.00
_cell.angle_beta   90.00
_cell.angle_gamma   90.00
#
_symmetry.space_group_name_H-M   'P 1'
#
loop_
_entity.id
_entity.type
_entity.pdbx_description
1 polymer ?
#
loop_
_entity_poly.entity_id
_entity_poly.type
_entity_poly.pdbx_seq_one_letter_code
_entity_poly.pdbx_strand_id
1 'polypeptide(L)'
;MIRPLSLPLLLLRCPAPPRPSRPPPPPPPPPQGAQAPGNCRLLRAHGRPQRHRRRPRSSSGASASLSVSGPEMDPAARKDLYPHVEPFDTGRLRVSDIHTIYYEQSGNPGGHPVVFLHGGPGAGTSPGNRRFFDPEFYRIVLFDQRGAGKSTPHACLEENTTWDLVADIEKLRQHLDIPEWQVFGGSWGSTLALAYSQTHPDKVTGIVLRGIFLLRKKELFHSCLQQKANFL
;
A
#
# COMPACT_ATOMS: atom_id res chain seq x y z
N MET A 1 5.60 -42.67 -56.99
CA MET A 1 4.46 -41.75 -57.16
C MET A 1 3.76 -41.59 -55.82
N ILE A 2 3.96 -40.46 -55.13
CA ILE A 2 3.22 -40.07 -53.92
C ILE A 2 2.89 -38.58 -54.12
N ARG A 3 1.59 -38.25 -54.19
CA ARG A 3 1.11 -36.87 -54.29
C ARG A 3 0.96 -36.28 -52.88
N PRO A 4 1.35 -35.02 -52.63
CA PRO A 4 0.99 -34.35 -51.39
C PRO A 4 -0.46 -33.83 -51.46
N LEU A 5 -1.25 -34.10 -50.43
CA LEU A 5 -2.56 -33.48 -50.22
C LEU A 5 -2.36 -32.03 -49.72
N SER A 6 -2.95 -31.08 -50.45
CA SER A 6 -3.08 -29.68 -50.02
C SER A 6 -4.35 -29.54 -49.19
N LEU A 7 -4.23 -29.26 -47.88
CA LEU A 7 -5.36 -28.80 -47.07
C LEU A 7 -5.54 -27.27 -47.24
N PRO A 8 -6.77 -26.76 -47.37
CA PRO A 8 -7.01 -25.31 -47.32
C PRO A 8 -7.03 -24.81 -45.88
N LEU A 9 -6.24 -23.77 -45.62
CA LEU A 9 -6.22 -23.01 -44.37
C LEU A 9 -7.50 -22.17 -44.25
N LEU A 10 -8.43 -22.58 -43.39
CA LEU A 10 -9.65 -21.83 -43.09
C LEU A 10 -9.31 -20.70 -42.11
N LEU A 11 -9.06 -19.50 -42.62
CA LEU A 11 -8.91 -18.27 -41.82
C LEU A 11 -10.26 -17.86 -41.21
N LEU A 12 -10.47 -18.20 -39.94
CA LEU A 12 -11.53 -17.62 -39.11
C LEU A 12 -11.22 -16.12 -38.89
N ARG A 13 -11.95 -15.25 -39.59
CA ARG A 13 -11.98 -13.80 -39.32
C ARG A 13 -12.65 -13.55 -37.97
N CYS A 14 -11.87 -13.07 -36.99
CA CYS A 14 -12.43 -12.47 -35.78
C CYS A 14 -13.22 -11.20 -36.13
N PRO A 15 -14.43 -10.99 -35.58
CA PRO A 15 -15.14 -9.72 -35.71
C PRO A 15 -14.40 -8.60 -34.97
N ALA A 16 -14.37 -7.41 -35.57
CA ALA A 16 -13.71 -6.23 -35.01
C ALA A 16 -14.35 -5.81 -33.66
N PRO A 17 -13.57 -5.33 -32.68
CA PRO A 17 -14.09 -4.88 -31.40
C PRO A 17 -14.99 -3.63 -31.58
N PRO A 18 -16.05 -3.49 -30.76
CA PRO A 18 -16.90 -2.30 -30.78
C PRO A 18 -16.09 -1.05 -30.41
N ARG A 19 -16.39 0.07 -31.07
CA ARG A 19 -15.73 1.36 -30.82
C ARG A 19 -15.96 1.79 -29.35
N PRO A 20 -14.94 2.36 -28.68
CA PRO A 20 -15.11 2.86 -27.32
C PRO A 20 -16.15 3.98 -27.28
N SER A 21 -17.13 3.85 -26.38
CA SER A 21 -18.11 4.89 -26.08
C SER A 21 -17.40 6.13 -25.55
N ARG A 22 -17.84 7.31 -26.00
CA ARG A 22 -17.30 8.62 -25.61
C ARG A 22 -17.29 8.77 -24.07
N PRO A 23 -16.21 9.26 -23.45
CA PRO A 23 -16.17 9.45 -22.01
C PRO A 23 -17.24 10.46 -21.55
N PRO A 24 -17.80 10.28 -20.34
CA PRO A 24 -18.77 11.22 -19.78
C PRO A 24 -18.13 12.60 -19.58
N PRO A 25 -18.92 13.69 -19.66
CA PRO A 25 -18.41 15.04 -19.42
C PRO A 25 -17.94 15.19 -17.96
N PRO A 26 -16.97 16.11 -17.71
CA PRO A 26 -16.48 16.37 -16.35
C PRO A 26 -17.60 16.96 -15.46
N PRO A 27 -17.55 16.71 -14.14
CA PRO A 27 -18.50 17.29 -13.20
C PRO A 27 -18.38 18.83 -13.14
N PRO A 28 -19.46 19.55 -12.82
CA PRO A 28 -19.42 21.00 -12.66
C PRO A 28 -18.52 21.41 -11.48
N PRO A 29 -17.91 22.61 -11.53
CA PRO A 29 -17.07 23.11 -10.44
C PRO A 29 -17.88 23.31 -9.15
N PRO A 30 -17.25 23.13 -7.97
CA PRO A 30 -17.92 23.35 -6.69
C PRO A 30 -18.31 24.83 -6.50
N PRO A 31 -19.43 25.10 -5.80
CA PRO A 31 -19.86 26.46 -5.52
C PRO A 31 -18.85 27.18 -4.62
N GLN A 32 -18.41 28.37 -5.03
CA GLN A 32 -17.54 29.22 -4.22
C GLN A 32 -18.36 29.89 -3.11
N GLY A 33 -17.97 29.66 -1.86
CA GLY A 33 -18.45 30.46 -0.73
C GLY A 33 -18.99 29.62 0.44
N ALA A 34 -18.09 29.11 1.28
CA ALA A 34 -18.38 28.88 2.69
C ALA A 34 -17.07 28.89 3.48
N GLN A 35 -16.82 29.98 4.20
CA GLN A 35 -15.76 30.10 5.20
C GLN A 35 -16.04 29.12 6.35
N ALA A 36 -15.05 28.30 6.72
CA ALA A 36 -15.09 27.47 7.91
C ALA A 36 -14.47 28.25 9.09
N PRO A 37 -15.15 28.40 10.25
CA PRO A 37 -14.52 28.90 11.46
C PRO A 37 -13.71 27.79 12.14
N GLY A 38 -12.66 28.22 12.85
CA GLY A 38 -11.59 27.38 13.36
C GLY A 38 -11.86 26.69 14.70
N ASN A 39 -10.83 25.94 15.09
CA ASN A 39 -10.51 25.41 16.42
C ASN A 39 -11.34 24.23 16.95
N CYS A 40 -10.84 23.01 16.71
CA CYS A 40 -11.19 21.84 17.51
C CYS A 40 -10.12 21.63 18.60
N ARG A 41 -10.47 21.99 19.83
CA ARG A 41 -9.63 21.97 21.04
C ARG A 41 -9.63 20.56 21.64
N LEU A 42 -8.44 19.99 21.87
CA LEU A 42 -8.24 18.70 22.57
C LEU A 42 -8.81 18.74 24.00
N LEU A 43 -9.59 17.71 24.36
CA LEU A 43 -9.89 17.38 25.75
C LEU A 43 -9.05 16.17 26.19
N ARG A 44 -8.11 16.41 27.12
CA ARG A 44 -7.36 15.38 27.86
C ARG A 44 -8.18 14.96 29.08
N ALA A 45 -8.42 13.66 29.25
CA ALA A 45 -8.94 13.10 30.49
C ALA A 45 -7.78 12.68 31.41
N HIS A 46 -7.75 13.25 32.62
CA HIS A 46 -6.87 12.85 33.73
C HIS A 46 -7.58 11.78 34.59
N GLY A 47 -6.91 10.65 34.86
CA GLY A 47 -7.30 9.66 35.87
C GLY A 47 -6.09 9.23 36.69
N ARG A 48 -6.19 9.37 38.02
CA ARG A 48 -5.13 9.14 39.04
C ARG A 48 -5.09 7.67 39.52
N PRO A 49 -4.04 7.25 40.27
CA PRO A 49 -3.60 5.86 40.40
C PRO A 49 -4.10 5.16 41.69
N GLN A 50 -3.97 3.82 41.75
CA GLN A 50 -4.05 3.05 42.99
C GLN A 50 -2.92 2.00 43.12
N ARG A 51 -2.48 1.80 44.37
CA ARG A 51 -1.31 1.02 44.81
C ARG A 51 -1.69 -0.33 45.43
N HIS A 52 -0.78 -1.29 45.24
CA HIS A 52 -0.35 -2.41 46.11
C HIS A 52 -1.36 -3.48 46.61
N ARG A 53 -1.01 -4.77 46.40
CA ARG A 53 -0.32 -5.65 47.39
C ARG A 53 -0.02 -7.09 46.87
N ARG A 54 1.24 -7.50 47.09
CA ARG A 54 1.87 -8.79 47.47
C ARG A 54 1.41 -10.18 46.93
N ARG A 55 2.44 -10.97 46.55
CA ARG A 55 2.50 -12.44 46.23
C ARG A 55 2.31 -13.35 47.47
N PRO A 56 2.17 -14.68 47.28
CA PRO A 56 3.35 -15.58 47.41
C PRO A 56 3.43 -16.77 46.42
N ARG A 57 4.53 -17.53 46.53
CA ARG A 57 5.07 -18.63 45.69
C ARG A 57 4.56 -20.03 46.08
N SER A 58 4.61 -20.97 45.13
CA SER A 58 5.19 -22.35 45.17
C SER A 58 4.67 -23.12 43.93
N SER A 59 5.23 -24.19 43.36
CA SER A 59 6.43 -25.02 43.57
C SER A 59 6.68 -25.85 42.30
N SER A 60 7.93 -26.22 42.10
CA SER A 60 8.51 -27.10 41.09
C SER A 60 7.99 -28.54 41.10
N GLY A 61 7.96 -29.17 39.93
CA GLY A 61 7.92 -30.62 39.75
C GLY A 61 8.35 -30.99 38.34
N ALA A 62 9.57 -31.49 38.18
CA ALA A 62 10.11 -32.00 36.94
C ALA A 62 9.80 -33.50 36.80
N SER A 63 9.51 -33.96 35.58
CA SER A 63 9.75 -35.33 35.15
C SER A 63 9.98 -35.32 33.65
N ALA A 64 11.18 -35.72 33.23
CA ALA A 64 11.54 -35.98 31.86
C ALA A 64 11.60 -37.50 31.64
N SER A 65 10.98 -37.99 30.58
CA SER A 65 11.38 -39.25 29.95
C SER A 65 11.21 -39.10 28.45
N LEU A 66 12.29 -39.43 27.73
CA LEU A 66 12.51 -39.17 26.32
C LEU A 66 11.64 -40.07 25.43
N SER A 67 10.97 -39.47 24.46
CA SER A 67 10.57 -40.12 23.21
C SER A 67 11.40 -39.52 22.06
N VAL A 68 11.88 -40.41 21.19
CA VAL A 68 12.79 -40.10 20.10
C VAL A 68 12.11 -39.22 19.03
N SER A 69 12.80 -38.12 18.75
CA SER A 69 12.68 -37.09 17.72
C SER A 69 12.08 -37.49 16.36
N GLY A 70 10.94 -36.87 16.03
CA GLY A 70 10.67 -36.33 14.69
C GLY A 70 11.08 -34.85 14.66
N PRO A 71 11.17 -34.18 13.48
CA PRO A 71 11.55 -32.77 13.45
C PRO A 71 10.50 -31.96 14.21
N GLU A 72 10.90 -31.50 15.39
CA GLU A 72 10.11 -30.63 16.24
C GLU A 72 10.02 -29.27 15.52
N MET A 73 8.86 -29.01 14.92
CA MET A 73 8.57 -27.70 14.32
C MET A 73 8.66 -26.64 15.42
N ASP A 74 9.64 -25.76 15.30
CA ASP A 74 9.88 -24.64 16.20
C ASP A 74 8.59 -23.82 16.43
N PRO A 75 8.05 -23.75 17.66
CA PRO A 75 6.85 -22.98 17.98
C PRO A 75 7.08 -21.45 17.85
N ALA A 76 8.30 -20.99 17.57
CA ALA A 76 8.62 -19.62 17.19
C ALA A 76 8.46 -19.33 15.68
N ALA A 77 7.94 -20.25 14.87
CA ALA A 77 7.57 -20.04 13.47
C ALA A 77 6.35 -19.11 13.26
N ARG A 78 6.15 -18.11 14.14
CA ARG A 78 5.56 -16.82 13.76
C ARG A 78 6.70 -15.87 13.38
N LYS A 79 7.38 -16.16 12.27
CA LYS A 79 8.39 -15.26 11.67
C LYS A 79 7.84 -14.70 10.36
N ASP A 80 6.72 -13.98 10.45
CA ASP A 80 6.01 -13.51 9.25
C ASP A 80 6.62 -12.25 8.62
N LEU A 81 7.62 -11.62 9.26
CA LEU A 81 8.24 -10.36 8.81
C LEU A 81 9.75 -10.31 9.07
N TYR A 82 10.50 -9.70 8.16
CA TYR A 82 11.95 -9.47 8.28
C TYR A 82 12.29 -8.62 9.53
N PRO A 83 13.56 -8.58 9.99
CA PRO A 83 13.98 -7.70 11.07
C PRO A 83 13.70 -6.22 10.80
N HIS A 84 13.70 -5.40 11.85
CA HIS A 84 13.58 -3.95 11.69
C HIS A 84 14.80 -3.39 10.96
N VAL A 85 14.56 -2.46 10.04
CA VAL A 85 15.58 -1.71 9.30
C VAL A 85 15.23 -0.22 9.36
N GLU A 86 16.23 0.62 9.61
CA GLU A 86 16.09 2.08 9.56
C GLU A 86 16.31 2.58 8.14
N PRO A 87 15.68 3.72 7.75
CA PRO A 87 15.88 4.27 6.44
C PRO A 87 17.29 4.84 6.34
N PHE A 88 17.97 4.57 5.23
CA PHE A 88 19.26 5.18 4.94
C PHE A 88 19.10 6.59 4.34
N ASP A 89 17.93 6.90 3.79
CA ASP A 89 17.60 8.21 3.24
C ASP A 89 16.13 8.55 3.51
N THR A 90 15.85 9.81 3.82
CA THR A 90 14.49 10.33 4.00
C THR A 90 14.42 11.74 3.44
N GLY A 91 13.32 12.08 2.79
CA GLY A 91 13.18 13.39 2.18
C GLY A 91 11.74 13.86 2.05
N ARG A 92 11.63 15.05 1.46
CA ARG A 92 10.36 15.65 1.09
C ARG A 92 10.44 16.08 -0.37
N LEU A 93 9.44 15.73 -1.16
CA LEU A 93 9.35 16.07 -2.57
C LEU A 93 8.14 16.97 -2.80
N ARG A 94 8.38 18.18 -3.31
CA ARG A 94 7.30 19.07 -3.76
C ARG A 94 6.75 18.51 -5.07
N VAL A 95 5.49 18.11 -5.08
CA VAL A 95 4.83 17.48 -6.23
C VAL A 95 3.79 18.37 -6.90
N SER A 96 3.30 19.40 -6.21
CA SER A 96 2.51 20.47 -6.83
C SER A 96 2.78 21.79 -6.14
N ASP A 97 2.04 22.84 -6.51
CA ASP A 97 2.15 24.10 -5.80
C ASP A 97 1.70 24.02 -4.35
N ILE A 98 0.80 23.08 -4.05
CA ILE A 98 0.19 22.85 -2.75
C ILE A 98 0.91 21.71 -2.01
N HIS A 99 1.19 20.60 -2.70
CA HIS A 99 1.56 19.35 -2.04
C HIS A 99 3.06 19.11 -1.99
N THR A 100 3.51 18.68 -0.80
CA THR A 100 4.84 18.14 -0.56
C THR A 100 4.72 16.79 0.14
N ILE A 101 5.15 15.73 -0.54
CA ILE A 101 5.08 14.37 -0.03
C ILE A 101 6.35 14.00 0.75
N TYR A 102 6.20 13.22 1.82
CA TYR A 102 7.32 12.57 2.49
C TYR A 102 7.67 11.26 1.79
N TYR A 103 8.97 10.94 1.70
CA TYR A 103 9.44 9.64 1.28
C TYR A 103 10.63 9.17 2.13
N GLU A 104 10.89 7.87 2.09
CA GLU A 104 12.06 7.24 2.69
C GLU A 104 12.53 6.05 1.87
N GLN A 105 13.83 5.76 1.98
CA GLN A 105 14.50 4.63 1.37
C GLN A 105 15.15 3.76 2.44
N SER A 106 14.96 2.44 2.36
CA SER A 106 15.47 1.46 3.32
C SER A 106 16.00 0.22 2.60
N GLY A 107 16.69 -0.67 3.33
CA GLY A 107 17.27 -1.88 2.75
C GLY A 107 18.58 -1.59 2.02
N ASN A 108 18.80 -2.28 0.89
CA ASN A 108 20.02 -2.20 0.11
C ASN A 108 19.93 -1.08 -0.94
N PRO A 109 20.74 -0.01 -0.90
CA PRO A 109 20.70 1.08 -1.88
C PRO A 109 20.95 0.64 -3.33
N GLY A 110 21.67 -0.47 -3.54
CA GLY A 110 21.91 -1.09 -4.86
C GLY A 110 20.99 -2.29 -5.15
N GLY A 111 20.00 -2.55 -4.29
CA GLY A 111 19.09 -3.67 -4.40
C GLY A 111 18.00 -3.49 -5.46
N HIS A 112 17.14 -4.50 -5.62
CA HIS A 112 15.99 -4.44 -6.50
C HIS A 112 15.00 -3.37 -6.01
N PRO A 113 14.66 -2.35 -6.80
CA PRO A 113 13.79 -1.28 -6.35
C PRO A 113 12.34 -1.74 -6.21
N VAL A 114 11.73 -1.42 -5.08
CA VAL A 114 10.30 -1.67 -4.81
C VAL A 114 9.66 -0.44 -4.20
N VAL A 115 8.48 -0.07 -4.72
CA VAL A 115 7.66 1.00 -4.13
C VAL A 115 6.49 0.41 -3.36
N PHE A 116 6.33 0.84 -2.11
CA PHE A 116 5.24 0.46 -1.23
C PHE A 116 4.11 1.50 -1.29
N LEU A 117 2.91 1.06 -1.68
CA LEU A 117 1.71 1.88 -1.74
C LEU A 117 0.81 1.58 -0.53
N HIS A 118 0.77 2.50 0.43
CA HIS A 118 -0.04 2.33 1.64
C HIS A 118 -1.54 2.33 1.35
N GLY A 119 -2.28 1.63 2.20
CA GLY A 119 -3.75 1.57 2.16
C GLY A 119 -4.43 2.78 2.80
N GLY A 120 -5.72 2.62 3.11
CA GLY A 120 -6.59 3.68 3.60
C GLY A 120 -7.81 3.86 2.69
N PRO A 121 -7.87 4.89 1.81
CA PRO A 121 -6.85 5.93 1.56
C PRO A 121 -6.57 6.83 2.78
N GLY A 122 -5.38 7.45 2.83
CA GLY A 122 -5.02 8.43 3.87
C GLY A 122 -4.32 7.89 5.12
N ALA A 123 -4.01 6.58 5.21
CA ALA A 123 -3.42 6.01 6.42
C ALA A 123 -1.96 6.43 6.69
N GLY A 124 -1.16 6.62 5.62
CA GLY A 124 0.27 6.83 5.71
C GLY A 124 1.07 5.53 5.91
N THR A 125 2.39 5.67 5.91
CA THR A 125 3.35 4.59 6.14
C THR A 125 3.73 4.46 7.62
N SER A 126 4.26 3.30 7.98
CA SER A 126 4.77 2.98 9.32
C SER A 126 6.09 2.20 9.21
N PRO A 127 6.97 2.21 10.22
CA PRO A 127 8.22 1.44 10.19
C PRO A 127 8.03 -0.06 9.95
N GLY A 128 6.87 -0.61 10.35
CA GLY A 128 6.52 -2.01 10.11
C GLY A 128 6.39 -2.36 8.62
N ASN A 129 6.09 -1.38 7.75
CA ASN A 129 5.94 -1.60 6.32
C ASN A 129 7.26 -1.97 5.62
N ARG A 130 8.42 -1.60 6.18
CA ARG A 130 9.74 -1.99 5.66
C ARG A 130 9.98 -3.49 5.78
N ARG A 131 9.36 -4.13 6.79
CA ARG A 131 9.63 -5.53 7.17
C ARG A 131 8.96 -6.56 6.26
N PHE A 132 8.22 -6.13 5.24
CA PHE A 132 7.68 -7.02 4.20
C PHE A 132 8.75 -7.46 3.19
N PHE A 133 9.87 -6.75 3.14
CA PHE A 133 10.90 -6.93 2.13
C PHE A 133 12.19 -7.39 2.78
N ASP A 134 12.91 -8.27 2.09
CA ASP A 134 14.26 -8.65 2.47
C ASP A 134 15.17 -7.41 2.34
N PRO A 135 15.76 -6.91 3.46
CA PRO A 135 16.58 -5.71 3.43
C PRO A 135 17.91 -5.88 2.70
N GLU A 136 18.38 -7.11 2.46
CA GLU A 136 19.61 -7.36 1.70
C GLU A 136 19.36 -7.35 0.19
N PHE A 137 18.16 -7.74 -0.25
CA PHE A 137 17.80 -7.80 -1.66
C PHE A 137 17.14 -6.52 -2.19
N TYR A 138 16.26 -5.88 -1.42
CA TYR A 138 15.44 -4.77 -1.91
C TYR A 138 16.00 -3.40 -1.58
N ARG A 139 15.90 -2.47 -2.54
CA ARG A 139 15.86 -1.01 -2.30
C ARG A 139 14.41 -0.61 -2.07
N ILE A 140 14.04 -0.44 -0.81
CA ILE A 140 12.65 -0.26 -0.40
C ILE A 140 12.31 1.23 -0.39
N VAL A 141 11.32 1.65 -1.19
CA VAL A 141 10.82 3.02 -1.25
C VAL A 141 9.43 3.08 -0.61
N LEU A 142 9.32 3.85 0.48
CA LEU A 142 8.06 4.17 1.13
C LEU A 142 7.78 5.66 0.93
N PHE A 143 6.53 6.03 0.68
CA PHE A 143 6.12 7.43 0.68
C PHE A 143 4.72 7.58 1.23
N ASP A 144 4.45 8.74 1.82
CA ASP A 144 3.13 9.11 2.29
C ASP A 144 2.38 9.85 1.18
N GLN A 145 1.21 9.34 0.79
CA GLN A 145 0.35 9.97 -0.22
C GLN A 145 -0.11 11.36 0.24
N ARG A 146 -0.61 12.18 -0.70
CA ARG A 146 -1.11 13.54 -0.43
C ARG A 146 -2.09 13.55 0.75
N GLY A 147 -1.89 14.49 1.67
CA GLY A 147 -2.73 14.64 2.86
C GLY A 147 -2.57 13.57 3.95
N ALA A 148 -1.70 12.55 3.76
CA ALA A 148 -1.52 11.43 4.68
C ALA A 148 -0.19 11.50 5.45
N GLY A 149 -0.14 10.83 6.61
CA GLY A 149 1.10 10.65 7.37
C GLY A 149 1.88 11.95 7.60
N LYS A 150 3.14 11.96 7.17
CA LYS A 150 4.06 13.09 7.24
C LYS A 150 3.97 14.03 6.04
N SER A 151 3.16 13.73 5.02
CA SER A 151 2.96 14.60 3.86
C SER A 151 2.14 15.84 4.22
N THR A 152 2.41 16.94 3.53
CA THR A 152 1.81 18.24 3.80
C THR A 152 1.17 18.84 2.55
N PRO A 153 0.06 19.59 2.69
CA PRO A 153 -0.67 19.85 3.94
C PRO A 153 -1.47 18.64 4.44
N HIS A 154 -1.49 18.42 5.75
CA HIS A 154 -2.17 17.28 6.36
C HIS A 154 -3.69 17.35 6.13
N ALA A 155 -4.32 16.21 5.82
CA ALA A 155 -5.75 16.06 5.52
C ALA A 155 -6.28 16.94 4.37
N CYS A 156 -5.41 17.45 3.50
CA CYS A 156 -5.82 18.24 2.34
C CYS A 156 -6.42 17.35 1.24
N LEU A 157 -7.59 17.77 0.72
CA LEU A 157 -8.33 17.09 -0.34
C LEU A 157 -8.23 17.78 -1.70
N GLU A 158 -7.73 19.01 -1.74
CA GLU A 158 -7.45 19.73 -2.97
C GLU A 158 -6.34 19.01 -3.74
N GLU A 159 -6.48 18.84 -5.06
CA GLU A 159 -5.54 18.07 -5.90
C GLU A 159 -5.18 16.69 -5.30
N ASN A 160 -6.14 15.99 -4.71
CA ASN A 160 -5.91 14.68 -4.09
C ASN A 160 -6.78 13.60 -4.76
N THR A 161 -6.57 13.40 -6.06
CA THR A 161 -7.24 12.38 -6.85
C THR A 161 -6.33 11.19 -7.13
N THR A 162 -6.90 10.05 -7.57
CA THR A 162 -6.11 8.87 -7.98
C THR A 162 -5.04 9.23 -9.01
N TRP A 163 -5.35 10.10 -9.96
CA TRP A 163 -4.44 10.47 -11.05
C TRP A 163 -3.33 11.42 -10.59
N ASP A 164 -3.62 12.28 -9.60
CA ASP A 164 -2.60 13.07 -8.93
C ASP A 164 -1.58 12.16 -8.23
N LEU A 165 -2.07 11.14 -7.52
CA LEU A 165 -1.21 10.17 -6.85
C LEU A 165 -0.40 9.31 -7.84
N VAL A 166 -0.98 8.93 -8.98
CA VAL A 166 -0.26 8.25 -10.06
C VAL A 166 0.88 9.12 -10.61
N ALA A 167 0.63 10.43 -10.79
CA ALA A 167 1.66 11.37 -11.23
C ALA A 167 2.76 11.57 -10.17
N ASP A 168 2.40 11.56 -8.88
CA ASP A 168 3.38 11.66 -7.79
C ASP A 168 4.31 10.45 -7.72
N ILE A 169 3.79 9.26 -7.99
CA ILE A 169 4.60 8.04 -8.06
C ILE A 169 5.68 8.18 -9.14
N GLU A 170 5.35 8.71 -10.32
CA GLU A 170 6.35 8.99 -11.37
C GLU A 170 7.36 10.08 -10.97
N LYS A 171 6.89 11.18 -10.36
CA LYS A 171 7.78 12.23 -9.86
C LYS A 171 8.77 11.69 -8.85
N LEU A 172 8.32 10.83 -7.94
CA LEU A 172 9.19 10.18 -6.96
C LEU A 172 10.17 9.21 -7.63
N ARG A 173 9.72 8.40 -8.58
CA ARG A 173 10.57 7.47 -9.33
C ARG A 173 11.72 8.21 -10.02
N GLN A 174 11.40 9.31 -10.69
CA GLN A 174 12.35 10.16 -11.39
C GLN A 174 13.30 10.87 -10.41
N HIS A 175 12.77 11.42 -9.31
CA HIS A 175 13.57 12.07 -8.25
C HIS A 175 14.60 11.13 -7.62
N LEU A 176 14.30 9.83 -7.55
CA LEU A 176 15.19 8.80 -6.99
C LEU A 176 16.10 8.12 -8.01
N ASP A 177 16.05 8.56 -9.27
CA ASP A 177 16.77 7.99 -10.41
C ASP A 177 16.56 6.46 -10.58
N ILE A 178 15.32 6.01 -10.38
CA ILE A 178 14.96 4.59 -10.53
C ILE A 178 14.35 4.36 -11.92
N PRO A 179 14.94 3.56 -12.82
CA PRO A 179 14.40 3.39 -14.17
C PRO A 179 13.05 2.65 -14.18
N GLU A 180 12.96 1.55 -13.43
CA GLU A 180 11.80 0.67 -13.28
C GLU A 180 11.79 0.10 -11.87
N TRP A 181 10.63 -0.28 -11.35
CA TRP A 181 10.52 -0.88 -10.02
C TRP A 181 9.36 -1.86 -9.87
N GLN A 182 9.44 -2.69 -8.84
CA GLN A 182 8.32 -3.51 -8.41
C GLN A 182 7.31 -2.66 -7.63
N VAL A 183 6.02 -2.92 -7.82
CA VAL A 183 4.93 -2.21 -7.13
C VAL A 183 4.28 -3.14 -6.11
N PHE A 184 4.30 -2.75 -4.84
CA PHE A 184 3.65 -3.48 -3.75
C PHE A 184 2.49 -2.67 -3.19
N GLY A 185 1.27 -3.23 -3.18
CA GLY A 185 0.07 -2.49 -2.76
C GLY A 185 -0.98 -3.36 -2.06
N GLY A 186 -1.46 -2.89 -0.90
CA GLY A 186 -2.51 -3.57 -0.13
C GLY A 186 -3.76 -2.71 0.09
N SER A 187 -4.96 -3.30 0.03
CA SER A 187 -6.24 -2.57 0.19
C SER A 187 -6.35 -1.43 -0.84
N TRP A 188 -6.61 -0.19 -0.45
CA TRP A 188 -6.51 0.97 -1.36
C TRP A 188 -5.19 1.02 -2.15
N GLY A 189 -4.07 0.62 -1.53
CA GLY A 189 -2.78 0.52 -2.22
C GLY A 189 -2.80 -0.46 -3.39
N SER A 190 -3.67 -1.48 -3.37
CA SER A 190 -3.86 -2.38 -4.52
C SER A 190 -4.62 -1.70 -5.67
N THR A 191 -5.59 -0.83 -5.36
CA THR A 191 -6.27 0.00 -6.36
C THR A 191 -5.27 0.93 -7.03
N LEU A 192 -4.44 1.62 -6.22
CA LEU A 192 -3.44 2.55 -6.73
C LEU A 192 -2.34 1.82 -7.52
N ALA A 193 -1.91 0.64 -7.06
CA ALA A 193 -0.96 -0.21 -7.79
C ALA A 193 -1.47 -0.58 -9.19
N LEU A 194 -2.75 -0.98 -9.29
CA LEU A 194 -3.37 -1.31 -10.58
C LEU A 194 -3.48 -0.07 -11.48
N ALA A 195 -3.96 1.05 -10.95
CA ALA A 195 -4.07 2.29 -11.72
C ALA A 195 -2.71 2.77 -12.25
N TYR A 196 -1.68 2.75 -11.41
CA TYR A 196 -0.32 3.11 -11.79
C TYR A 196 0.24 2.17 -12.86
N SER A 197 0.14 0.86 -12.65
CA SER A 197 0.71 -0.14 -13.55
C SER A 197 0.01 -0.20 -14.92
N GLN A 198 -1.28 0.14 -14.97
CA GLN A 198 -2.02 0.30 -16.23
C GLN A 198 -1.61 1.56 -17.00
N THR A 199 -1.21 2.61 -16.29
CA THR A 199 -0.81 3.90 -16.88
C THR A 199 0.65 3.89 -17.35
N HIS A 200 1.54 3.22 -16.61
CA HIS A 200 2.98 3.17 -16.86
C HIS A 200 3.50 1.71 -16.90
N PRO A 201 3.02 0.88 -17.84
CA PRO A 201 3.38 -0.55 -17.88
C PRO A 201 4.87 -0.78 -18.11
N ASP A 202 5.56 0.15 -18.76
CA ASP A 202 7.01 0.10 -19.03
C ASP A 202 7.87 0.47 -17.82
N LYS A 203 7.26 0.91 -16.71
CA LYS A 203 7.98 1.28 -15.46
C LYS A 203 7.85 0.23 -14.36
N VAL A 204 7.13 -0.86 -14.61
CA VAL A 204 6.74 -1.86 -13.62
C VAL A 204 7.36 -3.21 -13.94
N THR A 205 8.29 -3.66 -13.10
CA THR A 205 8.95 -4.98 -13.25
C THR A 205 8.08 -6.12 -12.73
N GLY A 206 7.16 -5.83 -11.81
CA GLY A 206 6.24 -6.79 -11.21
C GLY A 206 5.28 -6.13 -10.22
N ILE A 207 4.19 -6.81 -9.89
CA ILE A 207 3.17 -6.28 -8.98
C ILE A 207 2.84 -7.33 -7.90
N VAL A 208 2.86 -6.92 -6.64
CA VAL A 208 2.43 -7.73 -5.50
C VAL A 208 1.21 -7.06 -4.84
N LEU A 209 0.06 -7.73 -4.88
CA LEU A 209 -1.21 -7.19 -4.39
C LEU A 209 -1.72 -7.98 -3.18
N ARG A 210 -2.26 -7.27 -2.18
CA ARG A 210 -2.89 -7.90 -1.00
C ARG A 210 -4.26 -7.28 -0.71
N GLY A 211 -5.29 -8.11 -0.52
CA GLY A 211 -6.64 -7.65 -0.17
C GLY A 211 -7.21 -6.70 -1.22
N ILE A 212 -7.41 -7.22 -2.43
CA ILE A 212 -7.75 -6.47 -3.64
C ILE A 212 -8.99 -5.61 -3.42
N PHE A 213 -8.88 -4.32 -3.72
CA PHE A 213 -9.98 -3.37 -3.70
C PHE A 213 -10.12 -2.74 -5.10
N LEU A 214 -11.26 -2.97 -5.75
CA LEU A 214 -11.51 -2.52 -7.14
C LEU A 214 -12.40 -1.28 -7.21
N LEU A 215 -12.70 -0.68 -6.05
CA LEU A 215 -13.50 0.54 -5.93
C LEU A 215 -14.89 0.44 -6.57
N ARG A 216 -15.43 -0.77 -6.66
CA ARG A 216 -16.79 -0.99 -7.19
C ARG A 216 -17.81 -0.45 -6.19
N LYS A 217 -18.95 0.06 -6.65
CA LYS A 217 -20.04 0.54 -5.77
C LYS A 217 -20.34 -0.46 -4.63
N LYS A 218 -20.44 -1.75 -4.95
CA LYS A 218 -20.67 -2.82 -3.96
C LYS A 218 -19.59 -2.92 -2.86
N GLU A 219 -18.34 -2.63 -3.19
CA GLU A 219 -17.24 -2.67 -2.23
C GLU A 219 -17.27 -1.41 -1.34
N LEU A 220 -17.55 -0.23 -1.90
CA LEU A 220 -17.74 1.00 -1.12
C LEU A 220 -18.89 0.87 -0.10
N PHE A 221 -20.02 0.29 -0.51
CA PHE A 221 -21.15 0.02 0.39
C PHE A 221 -20.78 -1.00 1.47
N HIS A 222 -20.09 -2.08 1.13
CA HIS A 222 -19.67 -3.10 2.11
C HIS A 222 -18.63 -2.56 3.11
N SER A 223 -17.65 -1.77 2.66
CA SER A 223 -16.65 -1.12 3.53
C SER A 223 -17.30 -0.13 4.52
N CYS A 224 -18.28 0.64 4.06
CA CYS A 224 -19.02 1.58 4.91
C CYS A 224 -19.89 0.86 5.96
N LEU A 225 -20.48 -0.29 5.58
CA LEU A 225 -21.29 -1.09 6.50
C LEU A 225 -20.46 -1.82 7.57
N GLN A 226 -19.25 -2.31 7.22
CA GLN A 226 -18.36 -2.94 8.22
C GLN A 226 -17.86 -1.95 9.28
N GLN A 227 -17.64 -0.67 8.93
CA GLN A 227 -17.33 0.36 9.93
C GLN A 227 -18.50 0.62 10.90
N LYS A 228 -19.75 0.43 10.47
CA LYS A 228 -20.92 0.52 11.37
C LYS A 228 -21.14 -0.75 12.19
N ALA A 229 -20.81 -1.93 11.65
CA ALA A 229 -21.03 -3.21 12.32
C ALA A 229 -20.07 -3.50 13.48
N ASN A 230 -18.96 -2.76 13.62
CA ASN A 230 -18.04 -2.89 14.75
C ASN A 230 -18.33 -1.90 15.91
N PHE A 231 -19.46 -1.18 15.85
CA PHE A 231 -19.93 -0.26 16.90
C PHE A 231 -21.34 -0.60 17.43
N LEU A 232 -21.81 -1.83 17.21
CA LEU A 232 -23.02 -2.39 17.83
C LEU A 232 -22.67 -3.66 18.61
#